data_AF-A0A0Q8NHA5-F1
#
_entry.id   AF-A0A0Q8NHA5-F1
#
_cell.length_a   1.000
_cell.length_b   1.000
_cell.length_c   1.000
_cell.angle_alpha   90.00
_cell.angle_beta   90.00
_cell.angle_gamma   90.00
#
_symmetry.space_group_name_H-M   'P 1'
#
loop_
_entity.id
_entity.type
_entity.pdbx_description
1 polymer ?
#
loop_
_entity_poly.entity_id
_entity_poly.type
_entity_poly.pdbx_seq_one_letter_code
_entity_poly.pdbx_strand_id
1 'polypeptide(L)'
;MYLIKIFIQILIIGLFLYSKLLPYKDKLNPKYRSIFDFFNSIFSPIFNSLKTMIKPFQVGVGLAVDMTQIVLLIIFLMLLNFL
;
A
#
# COMPACT_ATOMS: atom_id res chain seq x y z
N MET A 1 7.29 -19.95 9.89
CA MET A 1 8.07 -18.72 10.14
C MET A 1 8.69 -18.15 8.87
N TYR A 2 9.60 -18.88 8.20
CA TYR A 2 10.26 -18.39 6.98
C TYR A 2 9.30 -18.05 5.82
N LEU A 3 8.31 -18.91 5.56
CA LEU A 3 7.28 -18.66 4.53
C LEU A 3 6.45 -17.40 4.80
N ILE A 4 6.14 -17.12 6.08
CA ILE A 4 5.39 -15.91 6.48
C ILE A 4 6.24 -14.67 6.22
N LYS A 5 7.55 -14.71 6.52
CA LYS A 5 8.47 -13.61 6.23
C LYS A 5 8.56 -13.32 4.72
N ILE A 6 8.68 -14.37 3.90
CA ILE A 6 8.67 -14.23 2.44
C ILE A 6 7.35 -13.59 1.97
N PHE A 7 6.22 -14.06 2.49
CA PHE A 7 4.91 -13.50 2.14
C PHE A 7 4.81 -12.01 2.49
N ILE A 8 5.28 -11.59 3.67
CA ILE A 8 5.31 -10.18 4.07
C ILE A 8 6.24 -9.37 3.15
N GLN A 9 7.41 -9.89 2.78
CA GLN A 9 8.29 -9.22 1.82
C GLN A 9 7.63 -9.03 0.45
N ILE A 10 6.88 -10.03 -0.03
CA ILE A 10 6.09 -9.91 -1.27
C ILE A 10 5.03 -8.82 -1.13
N LEU A 11 4.32 -8.74 0.01
CA LEU A 11 3.37 -7.67 0.27
C LEU A 11 4.02 -6.28 0.32
N ILE A 12 5.23 -6.15 0.88
CA ILE A 12 5.98 -4.89 0.89
C ILE A 12 6.32 -4.45 -0.54
N ILE A 13 6.81 -5.38 -1.38
CA ILE A 13 7.10 -5.09 -2.79
C ILE A 13 5.81 -4.72 -3.53
N GLY A 14 4.73 -5.48 -3.30
CA GLY A 14 3.40 -5.22 -3.85
C GLY A 14 2.85 -3.86 -3.45
N LEU A 15 3.05 -3.43 -2.19
CA LEU A 15 2.64 -2.13 -1.68
C LEU A 15 3.37 -0.99 -2.41
N PHE A 16 4.67 -1.16 -2.67
CA PHE A 16 5.45 -0.18 -3.42
C PHE A 16 5.01 -0.08 -4.88
N LEU A 17 4.78 -1.22 -5.53
CA LEU A 17 4.23 -1.27 -6.88
C LEU A 17 2.85 -0.62 -6.94
N TYR A 18 1.95 -0.96 -6.02
CA TYR A 18 0.63 -0.36 -5.91
C TYR A 18 0.70 1.16 -5.79
N SER A 19 1.54 1.67 -4.88
CA SER A 19 1.74 3.11 -4.67
C SER A 19 2.21 3.83 -5.95
N LYS A 20 3.14 3.22 -6.71
CA LYS A 20 3.63 3.77 -7.97
C LYS A 20 2.60 3.75 -9.09
N LEU A 21 1.73 2.73 -9.13
CA LEU A 21 0.73 2.56 -10.18
C LEU A 21 -0.57 3.32 -9.90
N LEU A 22 -0.87 3.61 -8.63
CA LEU A 22 -2.10 4.29 -8.20
C LEU A 22 -2.38 5.61 -8.95
N PRO A 23 -1.41 6.52 -9.15
CA PRO A 23 -1.63 7.78 -9.89
C PRO A 23 -1.95 7.57 -11.39
N TYR A 24 -1.62 6.40 -11.93
CA TYR A 24 -1.75 6.06 -13.34
C TYR A 24 -2.84 5.03 -13.61
N LYS A 25 -3.67 4.69 -12.61
CA LYS A 25 -4.66 3.61 -12.64
C LYS A 25 -5.47 3.56 -13.94
N ASP A 26 -5.96 4.71 -14.41
CA ASP A 26 -6.84 4.80 -15.57
C ASP A 26 -6.10 4.68 -16.92
N LYS A 27 -4.76 4.76 -16.89
CA LYS A 27 -3.88 4.66 -18.06
C LYS A 27 -3.05 3.37 -18.07
N LEU A 28 -3.33 2.43 -17.16
CA LEU A 28 -2.61 1.17 -17.10
C LEU A 28 -2.99 0.25 -18.26
N ASN A 29 -1.99 -0.38 -18.86
CA ASN A 29 -2.20 -1.49 -19.80
C ASN A 29 -2.94 -2.64 -19.08
N PRO A 30 -3.83 -3.39 -19.77
CA PRO A 30 -4.61 -4.50 -19.19
C PRO A 30 -3.85 -5.45 -18.27
N LYS A 31 -2.59 -5.79 -18.60
CA LYS A 31 -1.76 -6.67 -17.74
C LYS A 31 -1.45 -6.03 -16.39
N TYR A 32 -0.98 -4.78 -16.39
CA TYR A 32 -0.67 -4.05 -15.17
C TYR A 32 -1.92 -3.65 -14.40
N ARG A 33 -3.03 -3.44 -15.10
CA ARG A 33 -4.33 -3.16 -14.48
C ARG A 33 -4.80 -4.34 -13.63
N SER A 34 -4.69 -5.57 -14.14
CA SER A 34 -5.04 -6.78 -13.38
C SER A 34 -4.21 -6.92 -12.10
N ILE A 35 -2.89 -6.71 -12.19
CA ILE A 35 -1.99 -6.74 -11.03
C ILE A 35 -2.36 -5.63 -10.03
N PHE A 36 -2.62 -4.42 -10.53
CA PHE A 36 -3.07 -3.30 -9.71
C PHE A 36 -4.38 -3.63 -9.00
N ASP A 37 -5.37 -4.16 -9.69
CA ASP A 37 -6.69 -4.49 -9.13
C ASP A 37 -6.60 -5.59 -8.06
N PHE A 38 -5.71 -6.57 -8.22
CA PHE A 38 -5.40 -7.57 -7.20
C PHE A 38 -4.83 -6.92 -5.92
N PHE A 39 -3.81 -6.07 -6.04
CA PHE A 39 -3.27 -5.37 -4.87
C PHE A 39 -4.27 -4.35 -4.30
N ASN A 40 -5.08 -3.74 -5.15
CA ASN A 40 -6.12 -2.81 -4.74
C ASN A 40 -7.18 -3.51 -3.88
N SER A 41 -7.57 -4.74 -4.21
CA SER A 41 -8.56 -5.49 -3.41
C SER A 41 -8.01 -5.89 -2.03
N ILE A 42 -6.70 -6.14 -1.93
CA ILE A 42 -6.02 -6.44 -0.67
C ILE A 42 -5.84 -5.18 0.17
N PHE A 43 -5.30 -4.11 -0.42
CA PHE A 43 -4.88 -2.93 0.35
C PHE A 43 -6.00 -1.91 0.57
N SER A 44 -6.97 -1.76 -0.34
CA SER A 44 -8.08 -0.79 -0.17
C SER A 44 -8.84 -0.96 1.15
N PRO A 45 -9.29 -2.17 1.56
CA PRO A 45 -10.00 -2.31 2.83
C PRO A 45 -9.11 -1.94 4.03
N ILE A 46 -7.81 -2.24 3.95
CA ILE A 46 -6.82 -1.90 4.98
C ILE A 46 -6.64 -0.38 5.04
N PHE A 47 -6.46 0.29 3.90
CA PHE A 47 -6.34 1.74 3.84
C PHE A 47 -7.61 2.44 4.29
N ASN A 48 -8.78 1.96 3.91
CA ASN A 48 -10.05 2.54 4.36
C ASN A 48 -10.18 2.46 5.88
N SER A 49 -9.77 1.34 6.47
CA SER A 49 -9.71 1.17 7.92
C SER A 49 -8.70 2.15 8.54
N LEU A 50 -7.48 2.24 8.01
CA LEU A 50 -6.45 3.17 8.48
C LEU A 50 -6.84 4.64 8.31
N LYS A 51 -7.56 5.01 7.25
CA LYS A 51 -8.03 6.38 6.98
C LYS A 51 -9.02 6.89 8.01
N THR A 52 -9.74 5.99 8.69
CA THR A 52 -10.60 6.41 9.81
C THR A 52 -9.79 6.95 10.99
N MET A 53 -8.56 6.47 11.16
CA MET A 53 -7.67 6.87 12.25
C MET A 53 -6.64 7.92 11.81
N ILE A 54 -6.21 7.89 10.55
CA ILE A 54 -5.09 8.68 10.03
C ILE A 54 -5.61 9.70 9.02
N LYS A 55 -5.46 10.97 9.38
CA LYS A 55 -5.79 12.09 8.49
C LYS A 55 -4.71 12.26 7.41
N PRO A 56 -5.10 12.68 6.18
CA PRO A 56 -4.14 13.07 5.15
C PRO A 56 -3.21 14.17 5.68
N PHE A 57 -1.92 14.04 5.43
CA PHE A 57 -0.93 15.00 5.91
C PHE A 57 -0.69 16.08 4.87
N GLN A 58 -0.85 17.34 5.25
CA GLN A 58 -0.66 18.47 4.33
C GLN A 58 0.84 18.72 4.14
N VAL A 59 1.35 18.41 2.95
CA VAL A 59 2.76 18.62 2.58
C VAL A 59 2.97 19.90 1.77
N GLY A 60 1.89 20.57 1.39
CA GLY A 60 1.91 21.84 0.68
C GLY A 60 0.53 22.50 0.63
N VAL A 61 0.46 23.72 0.12
CA VAL A 61 -0.81 24.44 -0.06
C VAL A 61 -1.66 23.66 -1.06
N GLY A 62 -2.81 23.13 -0.60
CA GLY A 62 -3.69 22.28 -1.41
C GLY A 62 -3.15 20.86 -1.71
N LEU A 63 -1.98 20.48 -1.17
CA LEU A 63 -1.37 19.16 -1.39
C LEU A 63 -1.40 18.35 -0.09
N ALA A 64 -2.29 17.37 -0.04
CA ALA A 64 -2.35 16.39 1.04
C ALA A 64 -1.85 15.03 0.55
N VAL A 65 -0.93 14.43 1.30
CA VAL A 65 -0.39 13.10 1.03
C VAL A 65 -1.10 12.08 1.92
N ASP A 66 -1.48 10.97 1.30
CA ASP A 66 -2.05 9.82 1.98
C ASP A 66 -0.95 9.07 2.76
N MET A 67 -0.94 9.24 4.07
CA MET A 67 0.06 8.62 4.95
C MET A 67 -0.27 7.15 5.26
N THR A 68 -1.44 6.63 4.85
CA THR A 68 -1.84 5.27 5.20
C THR A 68 -0.93 4.20 4.58
N GLN A 69 -0.36 4.47 3.40
CA GLN A 69 0.63 3.60 2.77
C GLN A 69 1.92 3.51 3.60
N ILE A 70 2.39 4.64 4.13
CA ILE A 70 3.60 4.70 4.96
C ILE A 70 3.36 3.95 6.27
N VAL A 71 2.20 4.14 6.90
CA VAL A 71 1.86 3.44 8.14
C VAL A 71 1.76 1.93 7.89
N LEU A 72 1.11 1.51 6.80
CA LEU A 72 1.02 0.09 6.46
C LEU A 72 2.41 -0.52 6.20
N LEU A 73 3.32 0.22 5.58
CA LEU A 73 4.70 -0.20 5.40
C LEU A 73 5.41 -0.41 6.74
N ILE A 74 5.28 0.54 7.69
CA ILE A 74 5.86 0.41 9.03
C ILE A 74 5.32 -0.84 9.73
N ILE A 75 4.00 -1.09 9.64
CA ILE A 75 3.37 -2.30 10.20
C ILE A 75 3.99 -3.57 9.60
N PHE A 76 4.14 -3.64 8.27
CA PHE A 76 4.77 -4.80 7.64
C PHE A 76 6.23 -4.99 8.05
N LEU A 77 7.01 -3.91 8.18
CA LEU A 77 8.40 -3.97 8.64
C LEU A 77 8.51 -4.44 10.09
N MET A 78 7.65 -3.96 10.98
CA MET A 78 7.57 -4.42 12.36
C MET A 78 7.22 -5.91 12.39
N LEU A 79 6.15 -6.33 11.70
CA LEU A 79 5.76 -7.73 11.61
C LEU A 79 6.90 -8.62 11.11
N LEU A 80 7.64 -8.19 10.09
CA LEU A 80 8.77 -8.95 9.55
C LEU A 80 9.89 -9.16 10.58
N ASN A 81 10.12 -8.18 11.45
CA ASN A 81 11.18 -8.22 12.46
C ASN A 81 10.76 -8.98 13.74
N PHE A 82 9.47 -8.98 14.09
CA PHE A 82 8.95 -9.69 15.26
C PHE A 82 8.63 -11.17 15.01
N LEU A 83 8.28 -11.55 13.78
CA LEU A 83 8.14 -12.94 13.33
C LEU A 83 9.50 -13.58 13.06
#